data_AF-A0A3B0JRM2-F1
#
_entry.id   AF-A0A3B0JRM2-F1
#
_cell.length_a   1.000
_cell.length_b   1.000
_cell.length_c   1.000
_cell.angle_alpha   90.00
_cell.angle_beta   90.00
_cell.angle_gamma   90.00
#
_symmetry.space_group_name_H-M   'P 1'
#
loop_
_entity.id
_entity.type
_entity.pdbx_description
1 polymer ?
#
loop_
_entity_poly.entity_id
_entity_poly.type
_entity_poly.pdbx_seq_one_letter_code
_entity_poly.pdbx_strand_id
1 'polypeptide(L)'
;MLPLFCDVMNARSSSITSYRNFVVFYRTLRLATTAVVNGRLYSTEKQPEEAAAAGAEQNAATQEVERLTKELAESKDKYMRALADGENMRTRLNKQISDAKIFAIQSFCKDLLEVADTLGHAIKAVPKDKLGDNTDLKSLYEGLTMTRASLLQVFKRHGLEAVDPINQKFDPNLHEALFQKEDKTVEANTVVEVTKLGYKLHERCVRPALVGVSKC
;
A
#
# COMPACT_ATOMS: atom_id res chain seq x y z
N MET A 1 -7.05 -35.56 28.42
CA MET A 1 -7.36 -34.79 27.19
C MET A 1 -7.91 -33.44 27.64
N LEU A 2 -7.06 -32.38 27.62
CA LEU A 2 -7.31 -30.97 27.98
C LEU A 2 -7.75 -30.70 29.45
N PRO A 3 -7.19 -29.68 30.15
CA PRO A 3 -7.13 -28.30 29.68
C PRO A 3 -5.78 -27.59 29.92
N LEU A 4 -5.12 -27.20 28.82
CA LEU A 4 -4.12 -26.14 28.77
C LEU A 4 -4.87 -24.82 28.57
N PHE A 5 -5.36 -24.17 29.63
CA PHE A 5 -5.88 -22.80 29.51
C PHE A 5 -5.85 -21.94 30.79
N CYS A 6 -5.18 -22.36 31.88
CA CYS A 6 -5.23 -21.59 33.14
C CYS A 6 -3.90 -20.91 33.58
N ASP A 7 -2.77 -21.13 32.90
CA ASP A 7 -1.47 -20.64 33.39
C ASP A 7 -1.00 -19.28 32.83
N VAL A 8 -1.76 -18.65 31.92
CA VAL A 8 -1.31 -17.39 31.27
C VAL A 8 -1.77 -16.12 32.02
N MET A 9 -2.73 -16.22 32.94
CA MET A 9 -3.19 -15.04 33.71
C MET A 9 -2.39 -14.78 35.00
N ASN A 10 -1.69 -15.77 35.56
CA ASN A 10 -0.94 -15.58 36.81
C ASN A 10 0.47 -14.97 36.62
N ALA A 11 0.98 -14.95 35.38
CA ALA A 11 2.29 -14.35 35.07
C ALA A 11 2.22 -12.84 34.77
N ARG A 12 1.02 -12.27 34.61
CA ARG A 12 0.82 -10.83 34.33
C ARG A 12 0.61 -9.97 35.58
N SER A 13 0.33 -10.54 36.75
CA SER A 13 0.13 -9.77 37.99
C SER A 13 1.46 -9.43 38.71
N SER A 14 2.49 -10.26 38.54
CA SER A 14 3.81 -10.08 39.17
C SER A 14 4.65 -8.97 38.54
N SER A 15 4.47 -8.70 37.24
CA SER A 15 5.25 -7.69 36.50
C SER A 15 4.73 -6.26 36.70
N ILE A 16 3.42 -6.07 36.90
CA ILE A 16 2.81 -4.75 37.14
C ILE A 16 3.10 -4.25 38.58
N THR A 17 3.21 -5.17 39.53
CA THR A 17 3.53 -4.85 40.94
C THR A 17 4.98 -4.37 41.11
N SER A 18 5.90 -4.87 40.28
CA SER A 18 7.31 -4.43 40.27
C SER A 18 7.47 -2.98 39.77
N TYR A 19 6.72 -2.59 38.73
CA TYR A 19 6.77 -1.23 38.17
C TYR A 19 6.14 -0.17 39.09
N ARG A 20 5.08 -0.50 39.85
CA ARG A 20 4.50 0.42 40.85
C ARG A 20 5.46 0.70 42.00
N ASN A 21 6.23 -0.28 42.45
CA ASN A 21 7.25 -0.08 43.49
C ASN A 21 8.45 0.75 42.99
N PHE A 22 8.82 0.61 41.72
CA PHE A 22 9.90 1.41 41.13
C PHE A 22 9.54 2.90 40.99
N VAL A 23 8.32 3.23 40.56
CA VAL A 23 7.87 4.63 40.40
C VAL A 23 7.64 5.32 41.76
N VAL A 24 7.20 4.59 42.79
CA VAL A 24 7.04 5.12 44.15
C VAL A 24 8.40 5.39 44.80
N PHE A 25 9.41 4.55 44.54
CA PHE A 25 10.79 4.74 45.03
C PHE A 25 11.48 5.99 44.45
N TYR A 26 11.28 6.28 43.16
CA TYR A 26 11.84 7.49 42.54
C TYR A 26 11.12 8.79 42.96
N ARG A 27 9.86 8.71 43.41
CA ARG A 27 9.10 9.87 43.90
C ARG A 27 9.47 10.25 45.35
N THR A 28 9.80 9.28 46.19
CA THR A 28 10.28 9.53 47.57
C THR A 28 11.71 10.07 47.60
N LEU A 29 12.58 9.68 46.65
CA LEU A 29 13.93 10.24 46.54
C LEU A 29 13.96 11.73 46.16
N ARG A 30 12.94 12.21 45.43
CA ARG A 30 12.85 13.62 44.99
C ARG A 30 12.37 14.58 46.09
N LEU A 31 11.68 14.06 47.12
CA LEU A 31 11.25 14.82 48.29
C LEU A 31 12.33 14.91 49.38
N ALA A 32 13.23 13.91 49.45
CA ALA A 32 14.37 13.93 50.37
C ALA A 32 15.46 14.93 49.95
N THR A 33 15.62 15.19 48.65
CA THR A 33 16.63 16.13 48.14
C THR A 33 16.24 17.60 48.33
N THR A 34 14.95 17.93 48.44
CA THR A 34 14.49 19.30 48.72
C THR A 34 14.61 19.71 50.20
N ALA A 35 14.75 18.76 51.13
CA ALA A 35 14.82 19.06 52.57
C ALA A 35 16.23 19.40 53.09
N VAL A 36 17.28 19.11 52.33
CA VAL A 36 18.69 19.30 52.77
C VAL A 36 19.21 20.73 52.51
N VAL A 37 18.44 21.59 51.82
CA VAL A 37 18.93 22.91 51.38
C VAL A 37 18.90 23.99 52.49
N ASN A 38 18.21 23.81 53.62
CA ASN A 38 18.14 24.83 54.67
C ASN A 38 18.44 24.28 56.07
N GLY A 39 19.69 24.38 56.52
CA GLY A 39 19.99 24.16 57.94
C GLY A 39 21.46 24.11 58.34
N ARG A 40 21.94 25.23 58.91
CA ARG A 40 23.08 25.40 59.84
C ARG A 40 24.49 25.55 59.23
N LEU A 41 24.90 26.82 59.19
CA LEU A 41 26.26 27.26 59.43
C LEU A 41 26.82 26.64 60.73
N TYR A 42 27.96 25.97 60.62
CA TYR A 42 28.98 25.94 61.67
C TYR A 42 30.35 26.03 60.99
N SER A 43 31.11 27.04 61.40
CA SER A 43 32.48 27.28 60.99
C SER A 43 33.37 26.09 61.36
N THR A 44 33.91 25.42 60.35
CA THR A 44 35.19 24.75 60.45
C THR A 44 36.05 25.32 59.32
N GLU A 45 37.13 26.00 59.70
CA GLU A 45 38.20 26.37 58.78
C GLU A 45 38.73 25.06 58.17
N LYS A 46 38.28 24.76 56.95
CA LYS A 46 38.74 23.63 56.17
C LYS A 46 39.83 24.14 55.24
N GLN A 47 41.01 23.55 55.36
CA GLN A 47 42.21 23.91 54.61
C GLN A 47 41.93 23.92 53.09
N PRO A 48 42.57 24.81 52.29
CA PRO A 48 42.15 25.10 50.91
C PRO A 48 42.37 23.96 49.90
N GLU A 49 43.14 22.93 50.25
CA GLU A 49 43.55 21.88 49.29
C GLU A 49 42.52 20.73 49.15
N GLU A 50 41.77 20.37 50.19
CA GLU A 50 40.77 19.28 50.13
C GLU A 50 39.47 19.68 49.43
N ALA A 51 39.09 20.97 49.48
CA ALA A 51 37.91 21.48 48.78
C ALA A 51 38.12 21.58 47.27
N ALA A 52 39.36 21.81 46.82
CA ALA A 52 39.73 21.85 45.42
C ALA A 52 39.75 20.43 44.78
N ALA A 53 40.23 19.43 45.52
CA ALA A 53 40.22 18.03 45.07
C ALA A 53 38.81 17.44 44.96
N ALA A 54 37.94 17.69 45.95
CA ALA A 54 36.53 17.25 45.92
C ALA A 54 35.71 17.96 44.82
N GLY A 55 36.00 19.24 44.53
CA GLY A 55 35.39 19.96 43.41
C GLY A 55 35.86 19.47 42.04
N ALA A 56 37.12 19.06 41.91
CA ALA A 56 37.67 18.50 40.68
C ALA A 56 37.09 17.12 40.34
N GLU A 57 36.91 16.25 41.33
CA GLU A 57 36.24 14.94 41.16
C GLU A 57 34.75 15.08 40.82
N GLN A 58 34.05 16.04 41.43
CA GLN A 58 32.66 16.35 41.09
C GLN A 58 32.51 16.93 39.68
N ASN A 59 33.45 17.75 39.21
CA ASN A 59 33.47 18.27 37.84
C ASN A 59 33.78 17.17 36.81
N ALA A 60 34.68 16.24 37.11
CA ALA A 60 34.96 15.08 36.25
C ALA A 60 33.76 14.12 36.17
N ALA A 61 33.09 13.86 37.31
CA ALA A 61 31.89 13.02 37.36
C ALA A 61 30.70 13.65 36.61
N THR A 62 30.51 14.97 36.72
CA THR A 62 29.45 15.68 35.98
C THR A 62 29.71 15.72 34.47
N GLN A 63 30.97 15.90 34.04
CA GLN A 63 31.34 15.81 32.62
C GLN A 63 31.09 14.42 32.04
N GLU A 64 31.38 13.34 32.78
CA GLU A 64 31.09 11.98 32.33
C GLU A 64 29.58 11.71 32.24
N VAL A 65 28.80 12.20 33.20
CA VAL A 65 27.32 12.13 33.15
C VAL A 65 26.77 12.90 31.95
N GLU A 66 27.32 14.08 31.63
CA GLU A 66 26.94 14.84 30.45
C GLU A 66 27.31 14.12 29.14
N ARG A 67 28.47 13.46 29.07
CA ARG A 67 28.86 12.67 27.89
C ARG A 67 27.92 11.48 27.69
N LEU A 68 27.68 10.71 28.76
CA LEU A 68 26.80 9.55 28.72
C LEU A 68 25.35 9.93 28.41
N THR A 69 24.85 11.06 28.92
CA THR A 69 23.49 11.53 28.60
C THR A 69 23.37 11.98 27.14
N LYS A 70 24.40 12.60 26.56
CA LYS A 70 24.46 12.93 25.12
C LYS A 70 24.50 11.67 24.26
N GLU A 71 25.37 10.71 24.56
CA GLU A 71 25.44 9.42 23.86
C GLU A 71 24.11 8.65 23.94
N LEU A 72 23.45 8.70 25.09
CA LEU A 72 22.14 8.10 25.30
C LEU A 72 21.04 8.82 24.51
N ALA A 73 21.08 10.14 24.42
CA ALA A 73 20.15 10.91 23.58
C ALA A 73 20.36 10.61 22.08
N GLU A 74 21.61 10.56 21.62
CA GLU A 74 21.95 10.23 20.24
C GLU A 74 21.56 8.80 19.85
N SER A 75 21.84 7.83 20.71
CA SER A 75 21.44 6.43 20.47
C SER A 75 19.93 6.26 20.46
N LYS A 76 19.20 6.97 21.33
CA LYS A 76 17.74 7.01 21.28
C LYS A 76 17.21 7.64 19.99
N ASP A 77 17.78 8.74 19.53
CA ASP A 77 17.38 9.35 18.26
C ASP A 77 17.61 8.40 17.07
N LYS A 78 18.80 7.77 17.01
CA LYS A 78 19.12 6.75 16.00
C LYS A 78 18.14 5.58 16.05
N TYR A 79 17.80 5.10 17.25
CA TYR A 79 16.86 4.01 17.44
C TYR A 79 15.44 4.39 17.00
N MET A 80 14.95 5.56 17.40
CA MET A 80 13.62 6.04 17.01
C MET A 80 13.52 6.27 15.49
N ARG A 81 14.58 6.79 14.87
CA ARG A 81 14.66 6.93 13.41
C ARG A 81 14.64 5.56 12.72
N ALA A 82 15.43 4.60 13.20
CA ALA A 82 15.45 3.24 12.65
C ALA A 82 14.09 2.54 12.77
N LEU A 83 13.38 2.73 13.88
CA LEU A 83 12.02 2.23 14.06
C LEU A 83 11.04 2.88 13.08
N ALA A 84 11.12 4.20 12.89
CA ALA A 84 10.29 4.92 11.94
C ALA A 84 10.54 4.45 10.49
N ASP A 85 11.81 4.27 10.11
CA ASP A 85 12.18 3.75 8.79
C ASP A 85 11.66 2.32 8.58
N GLY A 86 11.71 1.48 9.62
CA GLY A 86 11.14 0.13 9.61
C GLY A 86 9.64 0.12 9.38
N GLU A 87 8.88 0.97 10.06
CA GLU A 87 7.42 1.05 9.90
C GLU A 87 7.01 1.65 8.54
N ASN A 88 7.74 2.67 8.07
CA ASN A 88 7.56 3.23 6.73
C ASN A 88 7.81 2.18 5.65
N MET A 89 8.87 1.37 5.80
CA MET A 89 9.20 0.30 4.89
C MET A 89 8.14 -0.81 4.91
N ARG A 90 7.71 -1.24 6.10
CA ARG A 90 6.64 -2.23 6.27
C ARG A 90 5.35 -1.77 5.58
N THR A 91 4.95 -0.51 5.79
CA THR A 91 3.76 0.06 5.15
C THR A 91 3.89 0.10 3.62
N ARG A 92 5.06 0.49 3.10
CA ARG A 92 5.33 0.50 1.66
C ARG A 92 5.30 -0.91 1.06
N LEU A 93 5.94 -1.87 1.70
CA LEU A 93 5.97 -3.26 1.24
C LEU A 93 4.58 -3.88 1.24
N ASN A 94 3.76 -3.61 2.27
CA ASN A 94 2.38 -4.09 2.32
C ASN A 94 1.56 -3.58 1.13
N LYS A 95 1.70 -2.30 0.75
CA LYS A 95 1.06 -1.73 -0.45
C LYS A 95 1.57 -2.40 -1.73
N GLN A 96 2.88 -2.57 -1.87
CA GLN A 96 3.46 -3.26 -3.04
C GLN A 96 2.98 -4.72 -3.15
N ILE A 97 2.83 -5.42 -2.02
CA ILE A 97 2.31 -6.78 -2.00
C ILE A 97 0.82 -6.81 -2.36
N SER A 98 0.01 -5.86 -1.87
CA SER A 98 -1.40 -5.80 -2.26
C SER A 98 -1.55 -5.51 -3.75
N ASP A 99 -0.78 -4.56 -4.28
CA ASP A 99 -0.81 -4.20 -5.69
C ASP A 99 -0.32 -5.37 -6.56
N ALA A 100 0.78 -6.02 -6.17
CA ALA A 100 1.28 -7.19 -6.87
C ALA A 100 0.25 -8.33 -6.91
N LYS A 101 -0.53 -8.54 -5.85
CA LYS A 101 -1.59 -9.55 -5.84
C LYS A 101 -2.74 -9.21 -6.79
N ILE A 102 -3.18 -7.95 -6.80
CA ILE A 102 -4.26 -7.49 -7.67
C ILE A 102 -3.84 -7.59 -9.14
N PHE A 103 -2.60 -7.21 -9.46
CA PHE A 103 -2.11 -7.16 -10.83
C PHE A 103 -1.35 -8.41 -11.30
N ALA A 104 -1.17 -9.43 -10.45
CA ALA A 104 -0.50 -10.68 -10.83
C ALA A 104 -1.18 -11.40 -12.00
N ILE A 105 -2.51 -11.29 -12.11
CA ILE A 105 -3.31 -11.90 -13.17
C ILE A 105 -3.26 -11.12 -14.49
N GLN A 106 -2.61 -9.95 -14.54
CA GLN A 106 -2.64 -9.05 -15.69
C GLN A 106 -2.11 -9.71 -16.98
N SER A 107 -1.00 -10.44 -16.90
CA SER A 107 -0.43 -11.15 -18.06
C SER A 107 -1.37 -12.24 -18.57
N PHE A 108 -1.89 -13.05 -17.66
CA PHE A 108 -2.87 -14.09 -17.99
C PHE A 108 -4.14 -13.51 -18.64
N CYS A 109 -4.65 -12.40 -18.11
CA CYS A 109 -5.78 -11.69 -18.70
C CYS A 109 -5.46 -11.22 -20.12
N LYS A 110 -4.26 -10.66 -20.36
CA LYS A 110 -3.84 -10.19 -21.69
C LYS A 110 -3.89 -11.31 -22.74
N ASP A 111 -3.39 -12.49 -22.40
CA ASP A 111 -3.41 -13.65 -23.32
C ASP A 111 -4.85 -14.11 -23.58
N LEU A 112 -5.71 -14.09 -22.55
CA LEU A 112 -7.11 -14.47 -22.67
C LEU A 112 -7.95 -13.47 -23.49
N LEU A 113 -7.53 -12.20 -23.56
CA LEU A 113 -8.15 -11.20 -24.43
C LEU A 113 -7.97 -11.52 -25.92
N GLU A 114 -6.85 -12.12 -26.31
CA GLU A 114 -6.64 -12.57 -27.70
C GLU A 114 -7.63 -13.68 -28.08
N VAL A 115 -7.91 -14.59 -27.15
CA VAL A 115 -8.93 -15.64 -27.32
C VAL A 115 -10.34 -15.02 -27.41
N ALA A 116 -10.64 -14.02 -26.58
CA ALA A 116 -11.92 -13.32 -26.66
C ALA A 116 -12.11 -12.60 -28.01
N ASP A 117 -11.05 -12.00 -28.54
CA ASP A 117 -11.08 -11.32 -29.83
C ASP A 117 -11.25 -12.30 -31.01
N THR A 118 -10.56 -13.44 -30.98
CA THR A 118 -10.69 -14.49 -32.00
C THR A 118 -12.11 -15.07 -32.02
N LEU A 119 -12.73 -15.30 -30.85
CA LEU A 119 -14.15 -15.65 -30.76
C LEU A 119 -15.05 -14.56 -31.36
N GLY A 120 -14.73 -13.28 -31.11
CA GLY A 120 -15.43 -12.15 -31.71
C GLY A 120 -15.32 -12.12 -33.24
N HIS A 121 -14.14 -12.43 -33.78
CA HIS A 121 -13.91 -12.54 -35.22
C HIS A 121 -14.66 -13.73 -35.82
N ALA A 122 -14.64 -14.89 -35.15
CA ALA A 122 -15.39 -16.07 -35.58
C ALA A 122 -16.89 -15.78 -35.71
N ILE A 123 -17.48 -15.08 -34.72
CA ILE A 123 -18.89 -14.66 -34.76
C ILE A 123 -19.16 -13.71 -35.94
N LYS A 124 -18.28 -12.73 -36.19
CA LYS A 124 -18.42 -11.76 -37.29
C LYS A 124 -18.24 -12.41 -38.67
N ALA A 125 -17.44 -13.47 -38.76
CA ALA A 125 -17.15 -14.17 -40.01
C ALA A 125 -18.34 -15.00 -40.52
N VAL A 126 -19.32 -15.33 -39.67
CA VAL A 126 -20.52 -16.05 -40.08
C VAL A 126 -21.45 -15.11 -40.87
N PRO A 127 -21.70 -15.38 -42.17
CA PRO A 127 -22.60 -14.56 -42.97
C PRO A 127 -24.04 -14.69 -42.48
N LYS A 128 -24.66 -13.55 -42.15
CA LYS A 128 -26.04 -13.48 -41.62
C LYS A 128 -27.09 -14.02 -42.59
N ASP A 129 -26.81 -13.98 -43.89
CA ASP A 129 -27.73 -14.45 -44.92
C ASP A 129 -27.90 -15.97 -44.90
N LYS A 130 -26.87 -16.72 -44.47
CA LYS A 130 -26.88 -18.20 -44.43
C LYS A 130 -27.39 -18.77 -43.10
N LEU A 131 -27.66 -17.92 -42.12
CA LEU A 131 -28.14 -18.29 -40.79
C LEU A 131 -29.63 -18.70 -40.79
N GLY A 132 -30.41 -18.22 -41.77
CA GLY A 132 -31.81 -18.61 -41.96
C GLY A 132 -31.97 -20.00 -42.61
N ASP A 133 -31.05 -20.36 -43.50
CA ASP A 133 -31.16 -21.56 -44.34
C ASP A 133 -30.68 -22.85 -43.65
N ASN A 134 -29.82 -22.73 -42.63
CA ASN A 134 -29.17 -23.88 -41.99
C ASN A 134 -29.33 -23.84 -40.46
N THR A 135 -30.16 -24.75 -39.92
CA THR A 135 -30.43 -24.88 -38.48
C THR A 135 -29.17 -25.21 -37.66
N ASP A 136 -28.25 -26.01 -38.22
CA ASP A 136 -27.00 -26.39 -37.54
C ASP A 136 -26.04 -25.20 -37.38
N LEU A 137 -25.93 -24.36 -38.42
CA LEU A 137 -25.12 -23.14 -38.36
C LEU A 137 -25.69 -22.13 -37.36
N LYS A 138 -27.02 -22.03 -37.28
CA LYS A 138 -27.69 -21.19 -36.29
C LYS A 138 -27.41 -21.65 -34.86
N SER A 139 -27.48 -22.96 -34.63
CA SER A 139 -27.19 -23.56 -33.31
C SER A 139 -25.74 -23.34 -32.90
N LEU A 140 -24.79 -23.46 -33.85
CA LEU A 140 -23.37 -23.17 -33.60
C LEU A 140 -23.12 -21.68 -33.30
N TYR A 141 -23.73 -20.77 -34.06
CA TYR A 141 -23.62 -19.33 -33.83
C TYR A 141 -24.15 -18.92 -32.45
N GLU A 142 -25.27 -19.49 -32.05
CA GLU A 142 -25.86 -19.28 -30.72
C GLU A 142 -24.92 -19.81 -29.62
N GLY A 143 -24.39 -21.02 -29.78
CA GLY A 143 -23.39 -21.59 -28.86
C GLY A 143 -22.16 -20.70 -28.69
N LEU A 144 -21.57 -20.23 -29.79
CA LEU A 144 -20.43 -19.29 -29.76
C LEU A 144 -20.78 -17.97 -29.06
N THR A 145 -21.98 -17.44 -29.30
CA THR A 145 -22.46 -16.21 -28.67
C THR A 145 -22.61 -16.39 -27.15
N MET A 146 -23.16 -17.53 -26.71
CA MET A 146 -23.27 -17.86 -25.28
C MET A 146 -21.91 -18.05 -24.62
N THR A 147 -20.97 -18.73 -25.27
CA THR A 147 -19.60 -18.91 -24.75
C THR A 147 -18.90 -17.56 -24.60
N ARG A 148 -19.02 -16.65 -25.59
CA ARG A 148 -18.49 -15.29 -25.49
C ARG A 148 -19.12 -14.51 -24.34
N ALA A 149 -20.43 -14.60 -24.16
CA ALA A 149 -21.12 -13.94 -23.05
C ALA A 149 -20.64 -14.45 -21.68
N SER A 150 -20.48 -15.77 -21.53
CA SER A 150 -19.94 -16.39 -20.32
C SER A 150 -18.50 -15.93 -20.03
N LEU A 151 -17.66 -15.85 -21.06
CA LEU A 151 -16.29 -15.32 -20.93
C LEU A 151 -16.27 -13.87 -20.44
N LEU A 152 -17.11 -13.00 -21.01
CA LEU A 152 -17.23 -11.61 -20.57
C LEU A 152 -17.76 -11.49 -19.13
N GLN A 153 -18.61 -12.41 -18.69
CA GLN A 153 -19.07 -12.46 -17.30
C GLN A 153 -17.94 -12.89 -16.35
N VAL A 154 -17.07 -13.81 -16.76
CA VAL A 154 -15.85 -14.15 -16.02
C VAL A 154 -14.94 -12.93 -15.88
N PHE A 155 -14.73 -12.16 -16.96
CA PHE A 155 -13.92 -10.95 -16.94
C PHE A 155 -14.41 -9.94 -15.91
N LYS A 156 -15.72 -9.64 -15.92
CA LYS A 156 -16.34 -8.73 -14.93
C LYS A 156 -16.15 -9.20 -13.50
N ARG A 157 -16.25 -10.50 -13.22
CA ARG A 157 -16.04 -11.06 -11.87
C ARG A 157 -14.61 -10.85 -11.36
N HIS A 158 -13.63 -10.85 -12.25
CA HIS A 158 -12.22 -10.61 -11.92
C HIS A 158 -11.80 -9.14 -12.04
N GLY A 159 -12.75 -8.20 -12.16
CA GLY A 159 -12.47 -6.76 -12.22
C GLY A 159 -11.94 -6.26 -13.56
N LEU A 160 -12.10 -7.05 -14.62
CA LEU A 160 -11.72 -6.67 -15.97
C LEU A 160 -12.93 -6.08 -16.71
N GLU A 161 -12.83 -4.80 -17.03
CA GLU A 161 -13.89 -4.01 -17.66
C GLU A 161 -13.53 -3.69 -19.12
N ALA A 162 -14.49 -3.90 -20.01
CA ALA A 162 -14.35 -3.52 -21.41
C ALA A 162 -14.53 -2.00 -21.57
N VAL A 163 -13.64 -1.39 -22.35
CA VAL A 163 -13.67 0.02 -22.72
C VAL A 163 -14.07 0.11 -24.19
N ASP A 164 -15.28 0.60 -24.43
CA ASP A 164 -15.84 0.81 -25.76
C ASP A 164 -16.19 2.30 -25.96
N PRO A 165 -15.23 3.12 -26.40
CA PRO A 165 -15.36 4.58 -26.39
C PRO A 165 -16.06 5.14 -27.62
N ILE A 166 -17.00 4.44 -28.23
CA ILE A 166 -17.74 4.94 -29.41
C ILE A 166 -18.45 6.25 -29.04
N ASN A 167 -18.28 7.29 -29.87
CA ASN A 167 -18.80 8.65 -29.68
C ASN A 167 -18.29 9.37 -28.43
N GLN A 168 -17.21 8.90 -27.81
CA GLN A 168 -16.56 9.57 -26.69
C GLN A 168 -15.32 10.35 -27.15
N LYS A 169 -14.94 11.35 -26.36
CA LYS A 169 -13.71 12.10 -26.59
C LYS A 169 -12.50 11.17 -26.45
N PHE A 170 -11.52 11.34 -27.33
CA PHE A 170 -10.29 10.56 -27.28
C PHE A 170 -9.49 10.83 -25.98
N ASP A 171 -9.18 9.77 -25.22
CA ASP A 171 -8.30 9.80 -24.05
C ASP A 171 -7.02 9.01 -24.37
N PRO A 172 -5.84 9.67 -24.40
CA PRO A 172 -4.56 9.00 -24.65
C PRO A 172 -4.18 7.89 -23.66
N ASN A 173 -4.75 7.89 -22.44
CA ASN A 173 -4.42 6.89 -21.43
C ASN A 173 -5.11 5.55 -21.68
N LEU A 174 -6.27 5.57 -22.36
CA LEU A 174 -7.14 4.41 -22.55
C LEU A 174 -7.26 4.02 -24.03
N HIS A 175 -6.99 4.93 -24.96
CA HIS A 175 -7.23 4.76 -26.39
C HIS A 175 -5.94 4.96 -27.19
N GLU A 176 -5.79 4.17 -28.25
CA GLU A 176 -4.73 4.27 -29.23
C GLU A 176 -5.36 4.54 -30.60
N ALA A 177 -5.09 5.71 -31.16
CA ALA A 177 -5.65 6.12 -32.45
C ALA A 177 -4.87 5.49 -33.61
N LEU A 178 -5.51 4.60 -34.37
CA LEU A 178 -4.90 3.95 -35.52
C LEU A 178 -4.98 4.80 -36.80
N PHE A 179 -6.10 5.46 -37.00
CA PHE A 179 -6.35 6.27 -38.20
C PHE A 179 -7.33 7.40 -37.90
N GLN A 180 -7.33 8.37 -38.79
CA GLN A 180 -8.26 9.49 -38.76
C GLN A 180 -9.30 9.29 -39.87
N LYS A 181 -10.58 9.51 -39.55
CA LYS A 181 -11.68 9.42 -40.50
C LYS A 181 -12.39 10.77 -40.60
N GLU A 182 -12.67 11.19 -41.82
CA GLU A 182 -13.48 12.40 -42.06
C GLU A 182 -14.95 12.07 -41.80
N ASP A 183 -15.48 12.58 -40.70
CA ASP A 183 -16.90 12.48 -40.36
C ASP A 183 -17.39 13.85 -39.88
N LYS A 184 -18.15 14.53 -40.74
CA LYS A 184 -18.66 15.90 -40.52
C LYS A 184 -19.79 15.98 -39.48
N THR A 185 -20.24 14.83 -38.99
CA THR A 185 -21.36 14.71 -38.05
C THR A 185 -20.92 14.75 -36.59
N VAL A 186 -19.63 14.56 -36.30
CA VAL A 186 -19.10 14.43 -34.94
C VAL A 186 -17.98 15.45 -34.71
N GLU A 187 -17.87 15.97 -33.49
CA GLU A 187 -16.84 16.95 -33.10
C GLU A 187 -15.42 16.42 -33.33
N ALA A 188 -14.45 17.31 -33.57
CA ALA A 188 -13.03 16.96 -33.73
C ALA A 188 -12.50 16.15 -32.54
N ASN A 189 -11.62 15.18 -32.79
CA ASN A 189 -11.00 14.34 -31.76
C ASN A 189 -11.99 13.44 -30.98
N THR A 190 -13.07 13.03 -31.64
CA THR A 190 -14.03 12.07 -31.09
C THR A 190 -13.77 10.71 -31.69
N VAL A 191 -13.94 9.64 -30.92
CA VAL A 191 -13.82 8.28 -31.42
C VAL A 191 -15.05 7.94 -32.27
N VAL A 192 -14.81 7.64 -33.53
CA VAL A 192 -15.83 7.31 -34.52
C VAL A 192 -16.02 5.80 -34.63
N GLU A 193 -14.92 5.06 -34.61
CA GLU A 193 -14.93 3.61 -34.83
C GLU A 193 -13.96 2.92 -33.88
N VAL A 194 -14.34 1.74 -33.38
CA VAL A 194 -13.49 0.92 -32.52
C VAL A 194 -13.16 -0.37 -33.27
N THR A 195 -11.90 -0.51 -33.67
CA THR A 195 -11.41 -1.72 -34.37
C THR A 195 -11.20 -2.86 -33.39
N LYS A 196 -10.59 -2.57 -32.23
CA LYS A 196 -10.40 -3.53 -31.13
C LYS A 196 -10.80 -2.89 -29.81
N LEU A 197 -11.58 -3.63 -29.02
CA LEU A 197 -12.01 -3.21 -27.69
C LEU A 197 -10.83 -3.07 -26.74
N GLY A 198 -10.83 -2.02 -25.95
CA GLY A 198 -9.88 -1.83 -24.85
C GLY A 198 -10.34 -2.57 -23.60
N TYR A 199 -9.41 -2.85 -22.69
CA TYR A 199 -9.73 -3.46 -21.40
C TYR A 199 -8.88 -2.86 -20.30
N LYS A 200 -9.53 -2.55 -19.17
CA LYS A 200 -8.88 -2.11 -17.93
C LYS A 200 -9.11 -3.13 -16.83
N LEU A 201 -8.08 -3.36 -16.02
CA LEU A 201 -8.14 -4.18 -14.82
C LEU A 201 -8.13 -3.23 -13.63
N HIS A 202 -9.29 -3.10 -12.96
CA HIS A 202 -9.52 -2.07 -11.96
C HIS A 202 -9.15 -0.68 -12.52
N GLU A 203 -8.15 -0.02 -11.95
CA GLU A 203 -7.71 1.33 -12.33
C GLU A 203 -6.61 1.34 -13.42
N ARG A 204 -6.08 0.17 -13.81
CA ARG A 204 -4.95 0.09 -14.76
C ARG A 204 -5.39 -0.40 -16.13
N CYS A 205 -4.99 0.31 -17.18
CA CYS A 205 -5.18 -0.16 -18.56
C CYS A 205 -4.31 -1.40 -18.82
N VAL A 206 -4.93 -2.51 -19.25
CA VAL A 206 -4.23 -3.74 -19.67
C VAL A 206 -3.96 -3.70 -21.17
N ARG A 207 -4.95 -3.24 -21.92
CA ARG A 207 -4.89 -3.09 -23.37
C ARG A 207 -5.69 -1.84 -23.79
N PRO A 208 -5.09 -0.89 -24.51
CA PRO A 208 -5.83 0.26 -25.00
C PRO A 208 -6.84 -0.15 -26.08
N ALA A 209 -7.92 0.61 -26.21
CA ALA A 209 -8.84 0.45 -27.31
C ALA A 209 -8.20 0.99 -28.60
N LEU A 210 -8.21 0.20 -29.68
CA LEU A 210 -7.74 0.65 -30.98
C LEU A 210 -8.89 1.34 -31.69
N VAL A 211 -8.74 2.64 -31.95
CA VAL A 211 -9.83 3.52 -32.39
C VAL A 211 -9.48 4.33 -33.62
N GLY A 212 -10.50 4.65 -34.42
CA GLY A 212 -10.46 5.69 -35.44
C GLY A 212 -11.04 6.99 -34.88
N VAL A 213 -10.31 8.08 -35.00
CA VAL A 213 -10.73 9.41 -34.49
C VAL A 213 -11.22 10.31 -35.63
N SER A 214 -12.19 11.16 -35.35
CA SER A 214 -12.71 12.13 -36.30
C SER A 214 -11.67 13.22 -36.59
N LYS A 215 -11.51 13.51 -37.88
CA LYS A 215 -10.83 14.71 -38.35
C LYS A 215 -11.89 15.64 -38.94
N CYS A 216 -11.87 16.90 -38.51
CA CYS A 216 -12.65 17.96 -39.14
C CYS A 216 -12.07 18.37 -40.48
#